data_AF-A0AAV8XD31-F1
#
_entry.id   AF-A0AAV8XD31-F1
#
_cell.length_a   1.000
_cell.length_b   1.000
_cell.length_c   1.000
_cell.angle_alpha   90.00
_cell.angle_beta   90.00
_cell.angle_gamma   90.00
#
_symmetry.space_group_name_H-M   'P 1'
#
loop_
_entity.id
_entity.type
_entity.pdbx_description
1 polymer ?
#
loop_
_entity_poly.entity_id
_entity_poly.type
_entity_poly.pdbx_seq_one_letter_code
_entity_poly.pdbx_strand_id
1 'polypeptide(L)'
;MKKTRSIKIFFKIIKIIQSKRFCKIRFFASFVGLLVSACPAIKCGWAYTKSFERLKFLELSRSNQNYDAIMPLTTVLNDDLDWWATNISQGFNNIRRDKFDLEIFTDASLTGWGAYSREVRTHGWWSV
;
A
#
# COMPACT_ATOMS: atom_id res chain seq x y z
N MET A 1 -13.63 -3.73 13.65
CA MET A 1 -14.78 -3.54 12.72
C MET A 1 -14.45 -2.84 11.39
N LYS A 2 -13.38 -2.03 11.26
CA LYS A 2 -13.04 -1.31 9.99
C LYS A 2 -12.48 -2.19 8.85
N LYS A 3 -11.77 -3.29 9.18
CA LYS A 3 -11.04 -4.14 8.20
C LYS A 3 -11.97 -4.77 7.14
N THR A 4 -13.18 -5.14 7.51
CA THR A 4 -14.12 -5.90 6.66
C THR A 4 -14.77 -5.06 5.55
N ARG A 5 -14.96 -3.75 5.76
CA ARG A 5 -15.63 -2.87 4.78
C ARG A 5 -14.71 -2.55 3.60
N SER A 6 -13.45 -2.22 3.87
CA SER A 6 -12.46 -1.90 2.83
C SER A 6 -12.16 -3.10 1.93
N ILE A 7 -12.03 -4.29 2.51
CA ILE A 7 -11.83 -5.54 1.76
C ILE A 7 -13.02 -5.83 0.83
N LYS A 8 -14.27 -5.65 1.31
CA LYS A 8 -15.48 -5.82 0.48
C LYS A 8 -15.51 -4.87 -0.73
N ILE A 9 -15.10 -3.61 -0.54
CA ILE A 9 -15.02 -2.62 -1.63
C ILE A 9 -13.98 -3.08 -2.66
N PHE A 10 -12.83 -3.56 -2.19
CA PHE A 10 -11.75 -4.03 -3.05
C PHE A 10 -12.19 -5.21 -3.94
N PHE A 11 -12.79 -6.24 -3.35
CA PHE A 11 -13.35 -7.37 -4.11
C PHE A 11 -14.43 -6.94 -5.11
N LYS A 12 -15.28 -5.97 -4.74
CA LYS A 12 -16.27 -5.41 -5.65
C LYS A 12 -15.61 -4.75 -6.86
N ILE A 13 -14.55 -3.97 -6.66
CA ILE A 13 -13.82 -3.31 -7.75
C ILE A 13 -13.10 -4.32 -8.64
N ILE A 14 -12.44 -5.34 -8.07
CA ILE A 14 -11.81 -6.42 -8.84
C ILE A 14 -12.83 -7.08 -9.77
N LYS A 15 -14.00 -7.48 -9.24
CA LYS A 15 -15.06 -8.09 -10.07
C LYS A 15 -15.56 -7.16 -11.17
N ILE A 16 -15.67 -5.86 -10.91
CA ILE A 16 -16.04 -4.87 -11.93
C ILE A 16 -14.98 -4.80 -13.03
N ILE A 17 -13.69 -4.86 -12.68
CA ILE A 17 -12.60 -4.81 -13.66
C ILE A 17 -12.58 -6.11 -14.48
N GLN A 18 -12.68 -7.27 -13.83
CA GLN A 18 -12.71 -8.57 -14.51
C GLN A 18 -13.91 -8.74 -15.47
N SER A 19 -15.06 -8.13 -15.15
CA SER A 19 -16.26 -8.22 -15.99
C SER A 19 -16.32 -7.20 -17.14
N LYS A 20 -15.44 -6.19 -17.15
CA LYS A 20 -15.46 -5.12 -18.16
C LYS A 20 -14.32 -5.30 -19.14
N ARG A 21 -14.59 -4.98 -20.41
CA ARG A 21 -13.54 -4.88 -21.44
C ARG A 21 -12.88 -3.50 -21.49
N PHE A 22 -13.56 -2.47 -20.98
CA PHE A 22 -13.12 -1.08 -21.04
C PHE A 22 -13.53 -0.31 -19.78
N CYS A 23 -12.73 0.69 -19.40
CA CYS A 23 -13.08 1.62 -18.33
C CYS A 23 -12.44 3.00 -18.55
N LYS A 24 -12.88 4.01 -17.79
CA LYS A 24 -12.20 5.32 -17.79
C LYS A 24 -10.84 5.21 -17.10
N ILE A 25 -9.83 5.90 -17.64
CA ILE A 25 -8.49 5.95 -17.03
C ILE A 25 -8.55 6.49 -15.60
N ARG A 26 -9.40 7.48 -15.31
CA ARG A 26 -9.64 7.98 -13.94
C ARG A 26 -10.07 6.88 -12.97
N PHE A 27 -11.00 6.03 -13.39
CA PHE A 27 -11.48 4.92 -12.55
C PHE A 27 -10.36 3.92 -12.29
N PHE A 28 -9.60 3.56 -13.33
CA PHE A 28 -8.47 2.65 -13.20
C PHE A 28 -7.36 3.23 -12.33
N ALA A 29 -7.06 4.53 -12.46
CA ALA A 29 -6.08 5.23 -11.64
C ALA A 29 -6.46 5.22 -10.15
N SER A 30 -7.74 5.45 -9.82
CA SER A 30 -8.24 5.33 -8.46
C SER A 30 -8.08 3.90 -7.91
N PHE A 31 -8.31 2.88 -8.74
CA PHE A 31 -8.06 1.49 -8.36
C PHE A 31 -6.57 1.22 -8.09
N VAL A 32 -5.67 1.71 -8.96
CA VAL A 32 -4.22 1.59 -8.72
C VAL A 32 -3.81 2.29 -7.42
N GLY A 33 -4.34 3.47 -7.13
CA GLY A 33 -4.10 4.16 -5.86
C GLY A 33 -4.55 3.34 -4.65
N LEU A 34 -5.68 2.62 -4.78
CA LEU A 34 -6.15 1.70 -3.76
C LEU A 34 -5.19 0.51 -3.58
N LEU A 35 -4.68 -0.09 -4.67
CA LEU A 35 -3.66 -1.16 -4.60
C LEU A 35 -2.40 -0.68 -3.87
N VAL A 36 -1.85 0.46 -4.29
CA VAL A 36 -0.63 1.07 -3.75
C VAL A 36 -0.78 1.34 -2.25
N SER A 37 -1.95 1.82 -1.81
CA SER A 37 -2.23 2.06 -0.38
C SER A 37 -2.20 0.77 0.46
N ALA A 38 -2.44 -0.39 -0.15
CA ALA A 38 -2.42 -1.69 0.52
C ALA A 38 -1.04 -2.35 0.51
N CYS A 39 -0.14 -1.96 -0.40
CA CYS A 39 1.19 -2.57 -0.55
C CYS A 39 2.05 -2.60 0.72
N PRO A 40 2.08 -1.57 1.59
CA PRO A 40 2.86 -1.62 2.83
C PRO A 40 2.47 -2.81 3.73
N ALA A 41 1.19 -3.19 3.70
CA ALA A 41 0.63 -4.23 4.57
C ALA A 41 0.65 -5.63 3.95
N ILE A 42 1.02 -5.78 2.67
CA ILE A 42 0.92 -7.06 1.94
C ILE A 42 2.26 -7.38 1.30
N LYS A 43 2.86 -8.49 1.71
CA LYS A 43 4.12 -8.97 1.14
C LYS A 43 3.99 -9.11 -0.38
N CYS A 44 5.00 -8.61 -1.10
CA CYS A 44 5.03 -8.56 -2.57
C CYS A 44 3.96 -7.68 -3.24
N GLY A 45 3.11 -6.94 -2.51
CA GLY A 45 2.04 -6.13 -3.11
C GLY A 45 2.57 -5.13 -4.15
N TRP A 46 3.75 -4.56 -3.93
CA TRP A 46 4.38 -3.66 -4.91
C TRP A 46 4.68 -4.33 -6.26
N ALA A 47 5.13 -5.58 -6.26
CA ALA A 47 5.46 -6.32 -7.48
C ALA A 47 4.20 -6.56 -8.32
N TYR A 48 3.14 -7.07 -7.67
CA TYR A 48 1.84 -7.31 -8.28
C TYR A 48 1.04 -6.03 -8.58
N THR A 49 1.60 -4.83 -8.35
CA THR A 49 0.99 -3.56 -8.76
C THR A 49 1.61 -3.00 -10.05
N LYS A 50 2.79 -3.49 -10.45
CA LYS A 50 3.57 -2.90 -11.55
C LYS A 50 2.89 -2.98 -12.90
N SER A 51 2.22 -4.08 -13.22
CA SER A 51 1.50 -4.20 -14.48
C SER A 51 0.36 -3.19 -14.59
N PHE A 52 -0.34 -2.92 -13.48
CA PHE A 52 -1.40 -1.91 -13.45
C PHE A 52 -0.83 -0.49 -13.60
N GLU A 53 0.25 -0.16 -12.89
CA GLU A 53 0.92 1.14 -13.03
C GLU A 53 1.38 1.37 -14.48
N ARG A 54 1.99 0.35 -15.09
CA ARG A 54 2.45 0.39 -16.48
C ARG A 54 1.30 0.58 -17.45
N LEU A 55 0.21 -0.19 -17.32
CA LEU A 55 -0.94 -0.06 -18.23
C LEU A 55 -1.57 1.33 -18.12
N LYS A 56 -1.79 1.81 -16.87
CA LYS A 56 -2.30 3.16 -16.63
C LYS A 56 -1.43 4.21 -17.33
N PHE A 57 -0.11 4.11 -17.16
CA PHE A 57 0.85 5.06 -17.75
C PHE A 57 0.74 5.07 -19.28
N LEU A 58 0.80 3.90 -19.93
CA LEU A 58 0.77 3.78 -21.39
C LEU A 58 -0.53 4.33 -21.98
N GLU A 59 -1.68 3.99 -21.40
CA GLU A 59 -2.98 4.43 -21.89
C GLU A 59 -3.19 5.93 -21.66
N LEU A 60 -2.68 6.46 -20.55
CA LEU A 60 -2.71 7.90 -20.27
C LEU A 60 -1.82 8.68 -21.24
N SER A 61 -0.62 8.17 -21.55
CA SER A 61 0.27 8.77 -22.55
C SER A 61 -0.35 8.78 -23.95
N ARG A 62 -1.00 7.68 -24.35
CA ARG A 62 -1.74 7.58 -25.64
C ARG A 62 -2.93 8.54 -25.71
N SER A 63 -3.55 8.81 -24.58
CA SER A 63 -4.74 9.66 -24.47
C SER A 63 -4.41 11.14 -24.23
N ASN A 64 -3.18 11.59 -24.53
CA ASN A 64 -2.72 12.95 -24.27
C ASN A 64 -3.00 13.43 -22.84
N GLN A 65 -2.72 12.55 -21.86
CA GLN A 65 -2.94 12.78 -20.43
C GLN A 65 -4.41 12.99 -20.02
N ASN A 66 -5.37 12.66 -20.88
CA ASN A 66 -6.78 12.76 -20.58
C ASN A 66 -7.27 11.59 -19.70
N TYR A 67 -7.50 11.86 -18.42
CA TYR A 67 -8.05 10.88 -17.48
C TYR A 67 -9.51 10.49 -17.75
N ASP A 68 -10.27 11.28 -18.50
CA ASP A 68 -11.64 10.94 -18.89
C ASP A 68 -11.72 10.03 -20.12
N ALA A 69 -10.59 9.78 -20.79
CA ALA A 69 -10.52 8.82 -21.89
C ALA A 69 -10.80 7.38 -21.42
N ILE A 70 -11.25 6.56 -22.38
CA ILE A 70 -11.56 5.14 -22.17
C ILE A 70 -10.31 4.32 -22.53
N MET A 71 -9.93 3.40 -21.65
CA MET A 71 -8.83 2.44 -21.85
C MET A 71 -9.34 0.99 -21.90
N PRO A 72 -8.70 0.12 -22.68
CA PRO A 72 -8.96 -1.31 -22.66
C PRO A 72 -8.44 -1.95 -21.37
N LEU A 73 -9.19 -2.91 -20.85
CA LEU A 73 -8.75 -3.81 -19.79
C LEU A 73 -8.15 -5.05 -20.45
N THR A 74 -6.83 -5.18 -20.35
CA THR A 74 -6.08 -6.25 -21.00
C THR A 74 -6.09 -7.52 -20.15
N THR A 75 -6.16 -8.69 -20.79
CA THR A 75 -6.06 -10.01 -20.13
C THR A 75 -4.74 -10.22 -19.39
N VAL A 76 -3.69 -9.47 -19.75
CA VAL A 76 -2.39 -9.44 -19.07
C VAL A 76 -2.52 -9.09 -17.58
N LEU A 77 -3.59 -8.41 -17.17
CA LEU A 77 -3.82 -8.08 -15.76
C LEU A 77 -4.50 -9.20 -14.97
N ASN A 78 -4.96 -10.28 -15.61
CA ASN A 78 -5.75 -11.31 -14.94
C ASN A 78 -4.94 -12.01 -13.83
N ASP A 79 -3.69 -12.38 -14.11
CA ASP A 79 -2.83 -13.04 -13.14
C ASP A 79 -2.60 -12.17 -11.90
N ASP A 80 -2.36 -10.87 -12.11
CA ASP A 80 -2.19 -9.91 -11.02
C ASP A 80 -3.52 -9.67 -10.26
N LEU A 81 -4.65 -9.57 -10.98
CA LEU A 81 -5.99 -9.42 -10.38
C LEU A 81 -6.35 -10.63 -9.50
N ASP A 82 -6.06 -11.84 -9.98
CA ASP A 82 -6.33 -13.09 -9.26
C ASP A 82 -5.40 -13.23 -8.05
N TRP A 83 -4.14 -12.81 -8.19
CA TRP A 83 -3.23 -12.73 -7.06
C TRP A 83 -3.75 -11.76 -5.98
N TRP A 84 -4.18 -10.57 -6.38
CA TRP A 84 -4.77 -9.58 -5.47
C TRP A 84 -6.05 -10.11 -4.81
N ALA A 85 -6.93 -10.78 -5.55
CA ALA A 85 -8.14 -11.38 -5.00
C ALA A 85 -7.82 -12.42 -3.92
N THR A 86 -6.78 -13.24 -4.13
CA THR A 86 -6.36 -14.27 -3.18
C THR A 86 -5.67 -13.67 -1.95
N ASN A 87 -4.82 -12.65 -2.13
CA ASN A 87 -3.91 -12.16 -1.09
C ASN A 87 -4.43 -10.94 -0.33
N ILE A 88 -5.43 -10.20 -0.80
CA ILE A 88 -5.90 -8.97 -0.12
C ILE A 88 -6.49 -9.24 1.27
N SER A 89 -7.09 -10.43 1.48
CA SER A 89 -7.77 -10.76 2.74
C SER A 89 -6.83 -11.39 3.78
N GLN A 90 -5.85 -12.16 3.32
CA GLN A 90 -4.93 -12.94 4.16
C GLN A 90 -3.51 -12.36 4.21
N GLY A 91 -3.17 -11.49 3.26
CA GLY A 91 -1.85 -10.91 3.10
C GLY A 91 -1.45 -10.11 4.32
N PHE A 92 -0.20 -10.31 4.74
CA PHE A 92 0.45 -9.55 5.79
C PHE A 92 1.89 -9.25 5.36
N ASN A 93 2.43 -8.16 5.89
CA ASN A 93 3.83 -7.81 5.75
C ASN A 93 4.34 -7.39 7.13
N ASN A 94 5.23 -8.19 7.70
CA ASN A 94 5.83 -7.87 8.98
C ASN A 94 6.70 -6.62 8.81
N ILE A 95 6.31 -5.53 9.47
CA ILE A 95 7.01 -4.23 9.42
C ILE A 95 8.43 -4.38 9.96
N ARG A 96 8.64 -5.29 10.92
CA ARG A 96 9.94 -5.60 11.52
C ARG A 96 10.18 -7.10 11.48
N ARG A 97 11.36 -7.49 11.01
CA ARG A 97 11.85 -8.88 11.04
C ARG A 97 13.08 -9.05 11.93
N ASP A 98 13.62 -7.94 12.42
CA ASP A 98 14.87 -7.94 13.16
C ASP A 98 14.65 -8.50 14.56
N LYS A 99 15.57 -9.36 14.99
CA LYS A 99 15.73 -9.72 16.39
C LYS A 99 16.61 -8.64 17.00
N PHE A 100 16.02 -7.73 17.76
CA PHE A 100 16.79 -6.70 18.44
C PHE A 100 17.54 -7.32 19.61
N ASP A 101 18.87 -7.22 19.61
CA ASP A 101 19.68 -7.63 20.77
C ASP A 101 19.51 -6.65 21.93
N LEU A 102 19.28 -5.36 21.64
CA LEU A 102 19.18 -4.27 22.61
C LEU A 102 17.97 -3.39 22.32
N GLU A 103 17.22 -3.05 23.37
CA GLU A 103 16.13 -2.08 23.32
C GLU A 103 16.51 -0.84 24.15
N ILE A 104 16.41 0.34 23.55
CA ILE A 104 16.70 1.63 24.20
C ILE A 104 15.42 2.45 24.14
N PHE A 105 14.95 2.88 25.31
CA PHE A 105 13.86 3.83 25.45
C PHE A 105 14.46 5.21 25.66
N THR A 106 13.96 6.20 24.93
CA THR A 106 14.39 7.60 25.09
C THR A 106 13.16 8.48 25.16
N ASP A 107 13.17 9.46 26.04
CA ASP A 107 12.15 10.49 26.13
C ASP A 107 12.78 11.88 26.22
N ALA A 108 12.03 12.87 25.79
CA ALA A 108 12.46 14.27 25.83
C ALA A 108 11.26 15.15 26.18
N SER A 109 11.52 16.17 26.99
CA SER A 109 10.57 17.19 27.41
C SER A 109 11.16 18.58 27.17
N LEU A 110 10.41 19.64 27.51
CA LEU A 110 10.92 21.02 27.44
C LEU A 110 12.01 21.31 28.49
N THR A 111 12.17 20.47 29.50
CA THR A 111 13.11 20.70 30.60
C THR A 111 14.33 19.79 30.54
N GLY A 112 14.23 18.63 29.91
CA GLY A 112 15.36 17.71 29.76
C GLY A 112 15.08 16.51 28.87
N TRP A 113 15.96 15.52 28.96
CA TRP A 113 15.89 14.26 28.25
C TRP A 113 16.26 13.08 29.15
N GLY A 114 15.79 11.89 28.79
CA GLY A 114 16.06 10.64 29.48
C GLY A 114 16.31 9.50 28.50
N ALA A 115 17.06 8.49 28.95
CA ALA A 115 17.20 7.23 28.27
C ALA A 115 17.29 6.05 29.25
N TYR A 116 16.77 4.91 28.85
CA TYR A 116 16.75 3.66 29.60
C TYR A 116 17.06 2.48 28.70
N SER A 117 17.98 1.62 29.13
CA SER A 117 18.24 0.34 28.46
C SER A 117 18.84 -0.66 29.44
N ARG A 118 18.28 -1.89 29.50
CA ARG A 118 18.77 -3.00 30.33
C ARG A 118 19.19 -2.56 31.74
N GLU A 119 18.27 -1.94 32.47
CA GLU A 119 18.47 -1.45 33.84
C GLU A 119 19.38 -0.22 33.99
N VAL A 120 20.12 0.18 32.94
CA VAL A 120 20.92 1.41 32.92
C VAL A 120 20.05 2.60 32.55
N ARG A 121 20.19 3.69 33.30
CA ARG A 121 19.48 4.96 33.10
C ARG A 121 20.47 6.09 32.93
N THR A 122 20.14 7.04 32.06
CA THR A 122 20.81 8.32 31.97
C THR A 122 19.78 9.41 31.69
N HIS A 123 20.04 10.63 32.16
CA HIS A 123 19.19 11.77 31.90
C HIS A 123 20.00 13.06 31.99
N GLY A 124 19.46 14.14 31.43
CA GLY A 124 20.08 15.46 31.49
C GLY A 124 19.05 16.58 31.40
N TRP A 125 19.35 17.70 32.03
CA TRP A 125 18.59 18.94 31.85
C TRP A 125 19.10 19.67 30.63
N TRP A 126 18.22 20.38 29.93
CA TRP A 126 18.69 21.31 28.92
C TRP A 126 19.42 22.47 29.59
N SER A 127 20.58 22.83 29.05
CA SER A 127 21.19 24.11 29.36
C SER A 127 20.37 25.19 28.68
N VAL A 128 19.87 26.12 29.49
CA VAL A 128 19.24 27.36 29.03
C VAL A 128 20.29 28.27 28.41
#